data_AF-D5QBK9-F1
#
_entry.id   AF-D5QBK9-F1
#
_cell.length_a   1.000
_cell.length_b   1.000
_cell.length_c   1.000
_cell.angle_alpha   90.00
_cell.angle_beta   90.00
_cell.angle_gamma   90.00
#
_symmetry.space_group_name_H-M   'P 1'
#
loop_
_entity.id
_entity.type
_entity.pdbx_description
1 polymer ?
#
loop_
_entity_poly.entity_id
_entity_poly.type
_entity_poly.pdbx_seq_one_letter_code
_entity_poly.pdbx_strand_id
1 'polypeptide(L)' 'MGHGESEDDAIPAIWPQPDGQPVSCREKLVVLRENYVELHDVMRDAFEDAILMGVDEAQMRRILTELVNRMRSPHA' A
#
# COMPACT_ATOMS: atom_id res chain seq x y z
N MET A 1 -27.73 2.52 -0.49
CA MET A 1 -27.28 1.13 -0.75
C MET A 1 -26.12 1.23 -1.71
N GLY A 2 -24.94 0.86 -1.21
CA GLY A 2 -23.65 0.89 -1.86
C GLY A 2 -22.73 0.39 -0.76
N HIS A 3 -22.39 -0.88 -0.85
CA HIS A 3 -21.69 -1.62 0.19
C HIS A 3 -20.41 -0.88 0.54
N GLY A 4 -20.24 -0.53 1.81
CA GLY A 4 -18.95 -0.18 2.33
C GLY A 4 -18.06 -1.40 2.15
N GLU A 5 -17.22 -1.36 1.14
CA GLU A 5 -16.02 -2.20 1.11
C GLU A 5 -15.25 -1.80 2.35
N SER A 6 -15.28 -2.68 3.36
CA SER A 6 -14.55 -2.49 4.60
C SER A 6 -13.10 -2.25 4.21
N GLU A 7 -12.48 -1.15 4.65
CA GLU A 7 -11.03 -0.87 4.42
C GLU A 7 -10.14 -2.07 4.75
N ASP A 8 -10.62 -2.97 5.62
CA ASP A 8 -10.02 -4.25 5.98
C ASP A 8 -9.82 -5.24 4.81
N ASP A 9 -10.66 -5.25 3.77
CA ASP A 9 -10.54 -6.20 2.64
C ASP A 9 -9.33 -5.89 1.74
N ALA A 10 -8.85 -4.64 1.76
CA ALA A 10 -7.66 -4.24 1.03
C ALA A 10 -6.37 -4.61 1.78
N ILE A 11 -6.42 -4.84 3.09
CA ILE A 11 -5.23 -5.11 3.91
C ILE A 11 -4.78 -6.56 3.71
N PRO A 12 -3.48 -6.82 3.44
CA PRO A 12 -2.97 -8.17 3.33
C PRO A 12 -3.21 -8.99 4.61
N ALA A 13 -3.90 -10.13 4.45
CA ALA A 13 -4.10 -11.10 5.53
C ALA A 13 -2.80 -11.83 5.91
N ILE A 14 -1.85 -11.94 4.98
CA ILE A 14 -0.59 -12.64 5.15
C ILE A 14 0.57 -11.74 4.73
N TRP A 15 1.54 -11.58 5.64
CA TRP A 15 2.79 -10.87 5.40
C TRP A 15 3.94 -11.89 5.35
N PRO A 16 4.49 -12.21 4.17
CA PRO A 16 5.51 -13.24 4.04
C PRO A 16 6.88 -12.75 4.54
N GLN A 17 7.60 -13.65 5.20
CA GLN A 17 9.02 -13.49 5.54
C GLN A 17 9.91 -14.00 4.39
N PRO A 18 11.24 -13.76 4.42
CA PRO A 18 12.15 -14.24 3.39
C PRO A 18 12.17 -15.77 3.20
N ASP A 19 11.78 -16.53 4.21
CA ASP A 19 11.64 -18.00 4.17
C ASP A 19 10.26 -18.47 3.66
N GLY A 20 9.39 -17.53 3.28
CA GLY A 20 8.03 -17.79 2.81
C GLY A 20 7.01 -18.02 3.92
N GLN A 21 7.41 -18.09 5.19
CA GLN A 21 6.47 -18.24 6.31
C GLN A 21 5.81 -16.89 6.66
N PRO A 22 4.55 -16.89 7.12
CA PRO A 22 3.89 -15.66 7.55
C PRO A 22 4.54 -15.08 8.81
N VAL A 23 4.60 -13.74 8.91
CA VAL A 23 4.89 -13.06 10.18
C VAL A 23 3.82 -13.44 11.19
N SER A 24 4.20 -14.12 12.28
CA SER A 24 3.27 -14.61 13.30
C SER A 24 3.20 -13.75 14.57
N CYS A 25 4.19 -12.86 14.77
CA CYS A 25 4.23 -11.99 15.94
C CYS A 25 3.13 -10.93 15.85
N ARG A 26 2.20 -10.96 16.82
CA ARG A 26 1.04 -10.06 16.86
C ARG A 26 1.43 -8.58 16.82
N GLU A 27 2.46 -8.18 17.56
CA GLU A 27 2.92 -6.79 17.63
C GLU A 27 3.43 -6.31 16.26
N LYS A 28 4.22 -7.15 15.56
CA LYS A 28 4.68 -6.85 14.19
C LYS A 28 3.51 -6.72 13.23
N LEU A 29 2.50 -7.58 13.35
CA LEU A 29 1.31 -7.54 12.50
C LEU A 29 0.47 -6.27 12.73
N VAL A 30 0.40 -5.77 13.96
CA VAL A 30 -0.26 -4.48 14.24
C VAL A 30 0.44 -3.36 13.49
N VAL A 31 1.77 -3.25 13.66
CA VAL A 31 2.58 -2.22 12.99
C VAL A 31 2.49 -2.32 11.46
N LEU A 32 2.52 -3.53 10.89
CA LEU A 32 2.40 -3.72 9.44
C LEU A 32 1.04 -3.26 8.90
N ARG A 33 -0.05 -3.48 9.65
CA ARG A 33 -1.37 -2.98 9.26
C ARG A 33 -1.48 -1.47 9.37
N GLU A 34 -0.98 -0.87 10.45
CA GLU A 34 -0.93 0.58 10.62
C GLU A 34 -0.15 1.24 9.48
N ASN A 35 1.05 0.73 9.18
CA ASN A 35 1.86 1.21 8.06
C ASN A 35 1.14 1.07 6.70
N TYR A 36 0.38 -0.01 6.49
CA TYR A 36 -0.36 -0.22 5.25
C TYR A 36 -1.45 0.84 5.08
N VAL A 37 -2.24 1.08 6.13
CA VAL A 37 -3.32 2.08 6.11
C VAL A 37 -2.75 3.48 5.88
N GLU A 38 -1.71 3.85 6.63
CA GLU A 38 -1.06 5.16 6.47
C GLU A 38 -0.50 5.36 5.05
N LEU A 39 0.18 4.35 4.49
CA LEU A 39 0.70 4.43 3.13
C LEU A 39 -0.42 4.49 2.09
N HIS A 40 -1.48 3.72 2.27
CA HIS A 40 -2.64 3.75 1.38
C HIS A 40 -3.26 5.14 1.33
N ASP A 41 -3.47 5.79 2.48
CA ASP A 41 -4.01 7.15 2.53
C ASP A 41 -3.10 8.16 1.84
N VAL A 42 -1.79 8.13 2.12
CA VAL A 42 -0.82 9.00 1.45
C VAL A 42 -0.80 8.80 -0.06
N MET A 43 -0.86 7.53 -0.52
CA MET A 43 -0.88 7.21 -1.95
C MET A 43 -2.20 7.63 -2.62
N ARG A 44 -3.34 7.51 -1.93
CA ARG A 44 -4.64 7.98 -2.40
C ARG A 44 -4.62 9.49 -2.59
N ASP A 45 -4.21 10.23 -1.57
CA ASP A 45 -4.19 11.70 -1.62
C ASP A 45 -3.26 12.18 -2.75
N ALA A 46 -2.06 11.60 -2.88
CA ALA A 46 -1.14 11.91 -3.97
C ALA A 46 -1.71 11.56 -5.36
N PHE A 47 -2.48 10.48 -5.46
CA PHE A 47 -3.15 10.09 -6.69
C PHE A 47 -4.26 11.09 -7.04
N GLU A 48 -5.14 11.42 -6.10
CA GLU A 48 -6.24 12.39 -6.28
C GLU A 48 -5.71 13.76 -6.70
N ASP A 49 -4.68 14.27 -6.03
CA ASP A 49 -4.03 15.53 -6.38
C ASP A 49 -3.50 15.53 -7.81
N ALA A 50 -2.86 14.43 -8.24
CA ALA A 50 -2.35 14.32 -9.61
C ALA A 50 -3.48 14.36 -10.65
N ILE A 51 -4.60 13.68 -10.39
CA ILE A 51 -5.77 13.70 -11.29
C ILE A 51 -6.37 15.10 -11.34
N LEU A 52 -6.52 15.78 -10.20
CA LEU A 52 -7.02 17.15 -10.13
C LEU A 52 -6.14 18.13 -10.91
N MET A 53 -4.83 17.87 -10.95
CA MET A 53 -3.86 18.66 -11.73
C MET A 53 -3.80 18.28 -13.21
N GLY A 54 -4.63 17.34 -13.68
CA GLY A 54 -4.78 16.97 -15.09
C GLY A 54 -3.84 15.85 -15.56
N VAL A 55 -3.26 15.08 -14.64
CA VAL A 55 -2.48 13.88 -15.00
C VAL A 55 -3.45 12.76 -15.40
N ASP A 56 -3.10 12.00 -16.44
CA ASP A 56 -3.83 10.80 -16.83
C ASP A 56 -3.79 9.73 -15.73
N GLU A 57 -4.96 9.16 -15.40
CA GLU A 57 -5.09 8.16 -14.32
C GLU A 57 -4.20 6.94 -14.54
N ALA A 58 -4.21 6.36 -15.74
CA ALA A 58 -3.44 5.15 -16.01
C ALA A 58 -1.93 5.43 -15.92
N GLN A 59 -1.50 6.62 -16.34
CA GLN A 59 -0.12 7.07 -16.19
C GLN A 59 0.25 7.31 -14.73
N MET A 60 -0.61 7.91 -13.91
CA MET A 60 -0.32 8.13 -12.50
C MET A 60 -0.18 6.79 -11.74
N ARG A 61 -1.05 5.80 -12.02
CA ARG A 61 -0.91 4.44 -11.46
C ARG A 61 0.44 3.80 -11.81
N ARG A 62 0.91 3.97 -13.06
CA ARG A 62 2.23 3.49 -13.50
C ARG A 62 3.37 4.19 -12.76
N ILE A 63 3.28 5.51 -12.58
CA ILE A 63 4.30 6.29 -11.85
C ILE A 63 4.41 5.82 -10.40
N LEU A 64 3.29 5.64 -9.70
CA LEU A 64 3.28 5.13 -8.33
C LEU A 64 3.85 3.71 -8.23
N THR A 65 3.50 2.83 -9.18
CA THR A 65 4.05 1.47 -9.25
C THR A 65 5.56 1.48 -9.47
N GLU A 66 6.05 2.31 -10.39
CA GLU A 66 7.48 2.47 -10.66
C GLU A 66 8.24 3.06 -9.47
N LEU A 67 7.63 3.97 -8.71
CA LEU A 67 8.20 4.51 -7.48
C LEU A 67 8.46 3.39 -6.46
N VAL A 68 7.47 2.52 -6.25
CA VAL A 68 7.58 1.35 -5.36
C VAL A 68 8.67 0.39 -5.85
N ASN A 69 8.72 0.10 -7.15
CA ASN A 69 9.72 -0.81 -7.73
C ASN A 69 11.17 -0.33 -7.60
N ARG A 70 11.39 0.98 -7.42
CA ARG A 70 12.72 1.57 -7.26
C ARG A 70 13.20 1.64 -5.82
N MET A 71 12.36 1.29 -4.85
CA MET A 71 12.75 1.27 -3.44
C MET A 71 13.89 0.27 -3.22
N ARG A 72 14.91 0.69 -2.49
CA ARG A 72 16.05 -0.17 -2.14
C ARG A 72 15.80 -0.86 -0.81
N SER A 73 16.20 -2.13 -0.73
CA SER A 73 16.24 -2.81 0.57
C SER A 73 17.19 -2.07 1.50
N PRO A 74 16.82 -1.83 2.78
CA PRO A 74 17.70 -1.23 3.77
C PRO A 74 19.00 -2.03 4.00
N HIS A 75 19.07 -3.27 3.54
CA HIS A 75 20.20 -4.19 3.71
C HIS A 75 20.93 -4.52 2.39
N ALA A 76 20.72 -3.73 1.32
CA ALA A 76 21.40 -3.87 0.04
C ALA A 76 22.76 -3.15 -0.01
#